data_AF-A0A7W0TV79-F1
#
_entry.id   AF-A0A7W0TV79-F1
#
_cell.length_a   1.000
_cell.length_b   1.000
_cell.length_c   1.000
_cell.angle_alpha   90.00
_cell.angle_beta   90.00
_cell.angle_gamma   90.00
#
_symmetry.space_group_name_H-M   'P 1'
#
loop_
_entity.id
_entity.type
_entity.pdbx_description
1 polymer ?
#
loop_
_entity_poly.entity_id
_entity_poly.type
_entity_poly.pdbx_seq_one_letter_code
_entity_poly.pdbx_strand_id
1 'polypeptide(L)'
;VVLFALSTVFAFVTLPVEFDASRRAKDQLVQLGMDDGGVRGGPESEGVRRVLDSAAWTYVAGFAASLLTLLYYISLVSGRSSSD
;
A
#
# COMPACT_ATOMS: atom_id res chain seq x y z
N VAL A 1 -19.48 -11.13 -3.45
CA VAL A 1 -19.03 -9.96 -4.25
C VAL A 1 -19.15 -8.66 -3.46
N VAL A 2 -20.33 -8.28 -2.94
CA VAL A 2 -20.52 -7.00 -2.22
C VAL A 2 -19.56 -6.81 -1.03
N LEU A 3 -19.49 -7.77 -0.09
CA LEU A 3 -18.57 -7.67 1.05
C LEU A 3 -17.10 -7.57 0.63
N PHE A 4 -16.71 -8.30 -0.41
CA PHE A 4 -15.35 -8.27 -0.95
C PHE A 4 -15.05 -6.93 -1.64
N ALA A 5 -16.03 -6.38 -2.37
CA ALA A 5 -15.93 -5.04 -2.94
C ALA A 5 -15.74 -3.97 -1.85
N LEU A 6 -16.47 -4.08 -0.73
CA LEU A 6 -16.28 -3.21 0.43
C LEU A 6 -14.86 -3.32 1.01
N SER A 7 -14.30 -4.54 1.13
CA SER A 7 -12.91 -4.69 1.58
C SER A 7 -11.89 -4.09 0.61
N THR A 8 -12.10 -4.21 -0.70
CA THR A 8 -11.23 -3.61 -1.73
C THR A 8 -11.30 -2.08 -1.69
N VAL A 9 -12.50 -1.51 -1.54
CA VAL A 9 -12.69 -0.06 -1.39
C VAL A 9 -12.05 0.43 -0.10
N PHE A 10 -12.22 -0.30 1.01
CA PHE A 10 -11.56 0.02 2.26
C PHE A 10 -10.04 0.04 2.08
N ALA A 11 -9.46 -0.98 1.47
CA ALA A 11 -8.02 -1.05 1.19
C ALA A 11 -7.54 0.15 0.35
N PHE A 12 -8.31 0.61 -0.63
CA PHE A 12 -8.02 1.81 -1.41
C PHE A 12 -8.02 3.09 -0.55
N VAL A 13 -9.07 3.27 0.25
CA VAL A 13 -9.24 4.47 1.10
C VAL A 13 -8.15 4.56 2.17
N THR A 14 -7.60 3.44 2.63
CA THR A 14 -6.51 3.42 3.60
C THR A 14 -5.11 3.58 3.01
N LEU A 15 -4.93 3.49 1.67
CA LEU A 15 -3.60 3.69 1.06
C LEU A 15 -2.90 5.00 1.48
N PRO A 16 -3.57 6.17 1.52
CA PRO A 16 -2.93 7.41 1.92
C PRO A 16 -2.34 7.37 3.34
N VAL A 17 -2.98 6.65 4.29
CA VAL A 17 -2.49 6.59 5.67
C VAL A 17 -1.23 5.75 5.80
N GLU A 18 -1.03 4.77 4.91
CA GLU A 18 0.18 3.95 4.88
C GLU A 18 1.37 4.74 4.36
N PHE A 19 1.16 5.60 3.34
CA PHE A 19 2.20 6.53 2.87
C PHE A 19 2.56 7.57 3.94
N ASP A 20 1.56 8.10 4.65
CA ASP A 20 1.80 9.01 5.77
C ASP A 20 2.59 8.33 6.89
N ALA A 21 2.26 7.07 7.21
CA ALA A 21 2.97 6.29 8.21
C ALA A 21 4.46 6.11 7.86
N SER A 22 4.78 5.73 6.62
CA SER A 22 6.17 5.64 6.14
C SER A 22 6.90 6.98 6.24
N ARG A 23 6.21 8.11 5.98
CA ARG A 23 6.80 9.45 6.07
C ARG A 23 7.11 9.85 7.51
N ARG A 24 6.15 9.67 8.42
CA ARG A 24 6.34 9.95 9.85
C ARG A 24 7.42 9.06 10.47
N ALA A 25 7.52 7.80 10.06
CA ALA A 25 8.54 6.90 10.55
C ALA A 25 9.96 7.36 10.16
N LYS A 26 10.14 7.91 8.94
CA LYS A 26 11.41 8.55 8.54
C LYS A 26 11.73 9.74 9.47
N ASP A 27 10.76 10.61 9.72
CA ASP A 27 10.96 11.77 10.61
C ASP A 27 11.31 11.34 12.05
N GLN A 28 10.72 10.25 12.55
CA GLN A 28 11.05 9.69 13.86
C GLN A 28 12.47 9.13 13.93
N LEU A 29 12.94 8.45 12.88
CA LEU A 29 14.32 7.95 12.83
C LEU A 29 15.33 9.09 12.87
N VAL A 30 15.02 10.22 12.23
CA VAL A 30 15.84 11.44 12.31
C VAL A 30 15.85 12.00 13.73
N GLN A 31 14.69 12.10 14.37
CA GLN A 31 14.58 12.61 15.75
C GLN A 31 15.31 11.73 16.77
N LEU A 32 15.35 10.42 16.54
CA LEU A 32 16.06 9.45 17.39
C LEU A 32 17.57 9.41 17.12
N GLY A 33 18.07 10.16 16.13
CA GLY A 33 19.47 10.14 15.71
C GLY A 33 19.90 8.83 15.03
N MET A 34 18.93 8.02 14.58
CA MET A 34 19.16 6.76 13.87
C MET A 34 19.30 6.96 12.36
N ASP A 35 18.79 8.09 11.85
CA ASP A 35 19.00 8.57 10.49
C ASP A 35 19.48 10.02 10.55
N ASP A 36 20.35 10.43 9.64
CA ASP A 36 20.86 11.79 9.59
C ASP A 36 19.96 12.72 8.75
N GLY A 37 18.77 12.26 8.36
CA GLY A 37 17.85 12.99 7.48
C GLY A 37 18.37 13.13 6.05
N GLY A 38 19.40 12.35 5.68
CA GLY A 38 20.13 12.48 4.43
C GLY A 38 21.19 13.57 4.44
N VAL A 39 21.54 14.16 5.60
CA VAL A 39 22.52 15.25 5.70
C VAL A 39 23.93 14.82 5.33
N ARG A 40 24.36 13.60 5.68
CA ARG A 40 25.67 13.05 5.27
C ARG A 40 25.56 12.19 4.02
N GLY A 41 24.35 11.92 3.54
CA GLY A 41 24.11 11.17 2.30
C GLY A 41 24.71 9.76 2.31
N GLY A 42 24.85 9.15 3.51
CA GLY A 42 25.46 7.84 3.66
C GLY A 42 24.55 6.69 3.20
N PRO A 43 25.13 5.51 2.89
CA PRO A 43 24.38 4.35 2.42
C PRO A 43 23.31 3.83 3.42
N GLU A 44 23.47 4.11 4.71
CA GLU A 44 22.44 3.78 5.71
C GLU A 44 21.16 4.59 5.52
N SER A 45 21.25 5.92 5.31
CA SER A 45 20.08 6.78 5.12
C SER A 45 19.30 6.42 3.86
N GLU A 46 20.02 6.10 2.77
CA GLU A 46 19.41 5.63 1.53
C GLU A 46 18.70 4.27 1.73
N GLY A 47 19.35 3.34 2.45
CA GLY A 47 18.77 2.04 2.79
C GLY A 47 17.48 2.18 3.61
N VAL A 48 17.51 3.00 4.65
CA VAL A 48 16.35 3.30 5.51
C VAL A 48 15.19 3.85 4.67
N ARG A 49 15.45 4.86 3.84
CA ARG A 49 14.43 5.46 2.97
C ARG A 49 13.81 4.43 2.04
N ARG A 50 14.64 3.59 1.41
CA ARG A 50 14.21 2.56 0.48
C ARG A 50 13.34 1.50 1.15
N VAL A 51 13.70 1.07 2.35
CA VAL A 51 12.90 0.10 3.12
C VAL A 51 11.55 0.70 3.51
N LEU A 52 11.53 1.91 4.06
CA LEU A 52 10.29 2.61 4.45
C LEU A 52 9.37 2.90 3.26
N ASP A 53 9.92 3.24 2.10
CA ASP A 53 9.12 3.41 0.89
C ASP A 53 8.58 2.07 0.38
N SER A 54 9.39 1.01 0.43
CA SER A 54 8.95 -0.33 0.00
C SER A 54 7.82 -0.91 0.87
N ALA A 55 7.77 -0.57 2.16
CA ALA A 55 6.70 -1.00 3.06
C ALA A 55 5.32 -0.50 2.62
N ALA A 56 5.21 0.76 2.15
CA ALA A 56 3.97 1.29 1.61
C ALA A 56 3.56 0.59 0.31
N TRP A 57 4.52 0.18 -0.52
CA TRP A 57 4.26 -0.57 -1.75
C TRP A 57 3.64 -1.96 -1.51
N THR A 58 3.90 -2.60 -0.37
CA THR A 58 3.26 -3.87 -0.01
C THR A 58 1.74 -3.72 0.12
N TYR A 59 1.26 -2.60 0.67
CA TYR A 59 -0.17 -2.31 0.74
C TYR A 59 -0.79 -2.03 -0.63
N VAL A 60 -0.08 -1.29 -1.49
CA VAL A 60 -0.50 -1.07 -2.88
C VAL A 60 -0.64 -2.39 -3.63
N ALA A 61 0.32 -3.31 -3.46
CA ALA A 61 0.26 -4.64 -4.05
C ALA A 61 -0.94 -5.45 -3.54
N GLY A 62 -1.22 -5.41 -2.24
CA GLY A 62 -2.41 -6.04 -1.64
C GLY A 62 -3.72 -5.49 -2.19
N PHE A 63 -3.82 -4.15 -2.33
CA PHE A 63 -4.95 -3.51 -2.98
C PHE A 63 -5.10 -3.97 -4.44
N ALA A 64 -4.03 -3.93 -5.23
CA ALA A 64 -4.05 -4.33 -6.64
C ALA A 64 -4.48 -5.80 -6.81
N ALA A 65 -3.98 -6.70 -5.95
CA ALA A 65 -4.42 -8.09 -5.93
C ALA A 65 -5.91 -8.21 -5.63
N SER A 66 -6.41 -7.52 -4.60
CA SER A 66 -7.83 -7.52 -4.25
C SER A 66 -8.70 -6.95 -5.38
N LEU A 67 -8.22 -5.93 -6.09
CA LEU A 67 -8.92 -5.32 -7.21
C LEU A 67 -9.04 -6.29 -8.38
N LEU A 68 -7.96 -7.00 -8.74
CA LEU A 68 -7.98 -8.02 -9.78
C LEU A 68 -8.93 -9.18 -9.42
N THR A 69 -8.91 -9.63 -8.16
CA THR A 69 -9.85 -10.65 -7.68
C THR A 69 -11.30 -10.17 -7.73
N LEU A 70 -11.56 -8.90 -7.41
CA LEU A 70 -12.90 -8.32 -7.49
C LEU A 70 -13.40 -8.27 -8.94
N LEU A 71 -12.56 -7.82 -9.88
CA LEU A 71 -12.88 -7.81 -11.31
C LEU A 71 -13.17 -9.23 -11.83
N TYR A 72 -12.41 -10.23 -11.38
CA TYR A 72 -12.68 -11.63 -11.68
C TYR A 72 -14.05 -12.10 -11.15
N TYR A 73 -14.42 -11.74 -9.92
CA TYR A 73 -15.74 -12.08 -9.39
C TYR A 73 -16.89 -11.36 -10.11
N ILE A 74 -16.69 -10.10 -10.52
CA ILE A 74 -17.68 -9.35 -11.31
C ILE A 74 -17.87 -10.00 -12.68
N SER A 75 -16.78 -10.36 -13.38
CA SER A 75 -16.89 -10.99 -14.71
C SER A 75 -17.59 -12.35 -14.64
N LEU A 76 -17.30 -13.14 -13.60
CA LEU A 76 -17.95 -14.44 -13.37
C LEU A 76 -19.46 -14.31 -13.16
N VAL A 77 -19.90 -13.35 -12.34
CA VAL A 77 -21.33 -13.13 -12.07
C VAL A 77 -22.04 -12.53 -13.28
N SER A 78 -21.41 -11.58 -13.98
CA SER A 78 -21.98 -10.97 -15.18
C SER A 78 -22.15 -11.96 -16.33
N GLY A 79 -21.22 -12.91 -16.50
CA GLY A 79 -21.33 -13.97 -17.51
C GLY A 79 -22.47 -14.94 -17.23
N ARG A 80 -22.79 -15.19 -15.95
CA ARG A 80 -23.88 -16.10 -15.54
C ARG A 80 -25.28 -15.49 -15.73
N SER A 81 -25.38 -14.17 -15.71
CA SER A 81 -26.63 -13.41 -15.93
C SER A 81 -27.06 -13.36 -17.40
N SER A 82 -26.19 -13.73 -18.35
CA SER A 82 -26.42 -13.64 -19.79
C SER A 82 -26.97 -14.93 -20.41
N SER A 83 -27.23 -15.97 -19.61
CA SER A 83 -27.60 -17.32 -20.09
C SER A 83 -29.06 -17.72 -19.81
N ASP A 84 -29.91 -16.78 -19.41
CA ASP A 84 -31.38 -16.93 -19.38
C ASP A 84 -32.00 -16.11 -20.51
#